data_AF-R4T4U5-F1
#
_entry.id   AF-R4T4U5-F1
#
_cell.length_a   1.000
_cell.length_b   1.000
_cell.length_c   1.000
_cell.angle_alpha   90.00
_cell.angle_beta   90.00
_cell.angle_gamma   90.00
#
_symmetry.space_group_name_H-M   'P 1'
#
loop_
_entity.id
_entity.type
_entity.pdbx_description
1 polymer ?
#
loop_
_entity_poly.entity_id
_entity_poly.type
_entity_poly.pdbx_seq_one_letter_code
_entity_poly.pdbx_strand_id
1 'polypeptide(L)'
;MTLKRNRRVLALAGSLAALPLMLPGVAAAATAPIDLGTLPGDQYSEVNAINEDGVMVGSSTPLETQIKYHAAKWDALGRISALPGLGGEQSKATDVNRGGVAVGWAHKDANWNQAAVKWAPDGTVTALPYLPGGDYAIANAITDGGVIVGAGRAADGTTHAVRWNPDGTVVDLGGLPGGAYANAGWITPDGRTVAGTASDAAGNDHVVRWNLAGAITDLSPGNPRSTPEDMNDFGVIVGSAEVNGTTKPVRWERDGRMTWLDWPERDPGWARAVNNAGVAAGGGYLVFGTESPVKWNRAGTRTTLSAERGLGYDIDRLGTVVGLENSIATKWSANGTPTVLGALPGGAYSVATHIAANGTIVGLSDNENGRTHAVYWPAG
;
A
#
# COMPACT_ATOMS: atom_id res chain seq x y z
N MET A 1 -50.07 -31.55 -74.50
CA MET A 1 -50.17 -32.90 -73.89
C MET A 1 -48.73 -33.33 -73.59
N THR A 2 -48.29 -33.01 -72.38
CA THR A 2 -46.86 -32.89 -72.05
C THR A 2 -46.56 -33.91 -70.95
N LEU A 3 -45.82 -34.97 -71.29
CA LEU A 3 -45.40 -36.00 -70.35
C LEU A 3 -43.97 -35.75 -69.87
N LYS A 4 -43.84 -35.82 -68.54
CA LYS A 4 -42.64 -35.66 -67.72
C LYS A 4 -41.54 -36.67 -68.09
N ARG A 5 -40.28 -36.25 -67.99
CA ARG A 5 -39.16 -37.15 -67.69
C ARG A 5 -38.24 -36.51 -66.66
N ASN A 6 -38.21 -37.12 -65.47
CA ASN A 6 -37.37 -36.75 -64.34
C ASN A 6 -35.88 -37.07 -64.62
N ARG A 7 -34.98 -36.14 -64.25
CA ARG A 7 -33.61 -36.46 -63.84
C ARG A 7 -33.30 -35.71 -62.54
N ARG A 8 -33.00 -36.46 -61.49
CA ARG A 8 -32.51 -35.96 -60.20
C ARG A 8 -31.05 -35.52 -60.38
N VAL A 9 -30.71 -34.35 -59.83
CA VAL A 9 -29.33 -33.96 -59.53
C VAL A 9 -29.29 -33.63 -58.05
N LEU A 10 -28.42 -34.31 -57.31
CA LEU A 10 -28.09 -34.01 -55.92
C LEU A 10 -27.34 -32.67 -55.86
N ALA A 11 -27.81 -31.73 -55.04
CA ALA A 11 -27.06 -30.53 -54.68
C ALA A 11 -26.42 -30.74 -53.30
N LEU A 12 -25.08 -30.71 -53.23
CA LEU A 12 -24.32 -30.64 -51.99
C LEU A 12 -24.55 -29.26 -51.36
N ALA A 13 -25.02 -29.25 -50.10
CA ALA A 13 -25.09 -28.05 -49.28
C ALA A 13 -23.69 -27.75 -48.71
N GLY A 14 -23.08 -26.64 -49.13
CA GLY A 14 -21.90 -26.07 -48.48
C GLY A 14 -22.33 -25.03 -47.46
N SER A 15 -22.22 -25.36 -46.17
CA SER A 15 -22.40 -24.41 -45.07
C SER A 15 -21.15 -23.52 -44.94
N LEU A 16 -21.26 -22.24 -45.28
CA LEU A 16 -20.29 -21.22 -44.87
C LEU A 16 -20.46 -20.97 -43.35
N ALA A 17 -19.49 -21.42 -42.57
CA ALA A 17 -19.34 -20.99 -41.19
C ALA A 17 -18.81 -19.55 -41.19
N ALA A 18 -19.64 -18.59 -40.75
CA ALA A 18 -19.19 -17.24 -40.43
C ALA A 18 -18.42 -17.29 -39.12
N LEU A 19 -17.09 -17.21 -39.18
CA LEU A 19 -16.25 -16.96 -38.02
C LEU A 19 -16.45 -15.49 -37.59
N PRO A 20 -16.84 -15.20 -36.33
CA PRO A 20 -16.86 -13.84 -35.85
C PRO A 20 -15.42 -13.31 -35.80
N LEU A 21 -15.16 -12.21 -36.51
CA LEU A 21 -13.96 -11.40 -36.30
C LEU A 21 -14.01 -10.86 -34.87
N MET A 22 -13.25 -11.49 -33.96
CA MET A 22 -12.85 -10.82 -32.73
C MET A 22 -11.85 -9.73 -33.11
N LEU A 23 -12.31 -8.49 -33.18
CA LEU A 23 -11.41 -7.35 -33.15
C LEU A 23 -10.67 -7.39 -31.79
N PRO A 24 -9.33 -7.30 -31.76
CA PRO A 24 -8.61 -7.06 -30.52
C PRO A 24 -9.22 -5.82 -29.87
N GLY A 25 -9.65 -5.93 -28.61
CA GLY A 25 -10.12 -4.78 -27.86
C GLY A 25 -9.03 -3.71 -27.87
N VAL A 26 -9.34 -2.53 -28.40
CA VAL A 26 -8.43 -1.39 -28.33
C VAL A 26 -8.36 -1.03 -26.86
N ALA A 27 -7.23 -1.32 -26.22
CA ALA A 27 -6.96 -0.82 -24.87
C ALA A 27 -7.09 0.70 -24.94
N ALA A 28 -8.09 1.25 -24.23
CA ALA A 28 -8.21 2.69 -24.10
C ALA A 28 -6.93 3.19 -23.43
N ALA A 29 -6.17 4.06 -24.12
CA ALA A 29 -5.01 4.70 -23.52
C ALA A 29 -5.50 5.52 -22.32
N ALA A 30 -5.02 5.21 -21.12
CA ALA A 30 -5.30 6.00 -19.94
C ALA A 30 -4.73 7.42 -20.12
N THR A 31 -5.32 8.38 -19.42
CA THR A 31 -4.78 9.72 -19.27
C THR A 31 -3.36 9.63 -18.72
N ALA A 32 -2.42 10.34 -19.35
CA ALA A 32 -1.03 10.41 -18.89
C ALA A 32 -0.96 10.84 -17.41
N PRO A 33 0.04 10.37 -16.64
CA PRO A 33 0.23 10.81 -15.26
C PRO A 33 0.42 12.33 -15.20
N ILE A 34 -0.10 12.91 -14.12
CA ILE A 34 0.14 14.29 -13.77
C ILE A 34 1.28 14.34 -12.76
N ASP A 35 2.33 15.08 -13.09
CA ASP A 35 3.46 15.34 -12.20
C ASP A 35 3.01 16.19 -11.01
N LEU A 36 3.23 15.67 -9.79
CA LEU A 36 2.94 16.37 -8.54
C LEU A 36 4.08 17.30 -8.11
N GLY A 37 5.21 17.27 -8.82
CA GLY A 37 6.35 18.15 -8.61
C GLY A 37 7.11 17.91 -7.30
N THR A 38 7.99 18.86 -6.98
CA THR A 38 8.86 18.83 -5.79
C THR A 38 8.79 20.16 -5.05
N LEU A 39 9.27 20.18 -3.80
CA LEU A 39 9.44 21.44 -3.07
C LEU A 39 10.59 22.26 -3.70
N PRO A 40 10.59 23.60 -3.55
CA PRO A 40 11.66 24.43 -4.10
C PRO A 40 13.06 23.97 -3.66
N GLY A 41 13.91 23.59 -4.63
CA GLY A 41 15.27 23.07 -4.39
C GLY A 41 15.38 21.55 -4.40
N ASP A 42 14.27 20.83 -4.27
CA ASP A 42 14.23 19.37 -4.26
C ASP A 42 14.11 18.79 -5.69
N GLN A 43 14.50 17.53 -5.83
CA GLN A 43 14.58 16.83 -7.12
C GLN A 43 13.80 15.51 -7.18
N TYR A 44 13.35 15.00 -6.03
CA TYR A 44 12.50 13.82 -5.97
C TYR A 44 11.30 14.08 -5.07
N SER A 45 10.24 13.31 -5.27
CA SER A 45 9.05 13.32 -4.43
C SER A 45 8.37 11.96 -4.39
N GLU A 46 7.65 11.70 -3.31
CA GLU A 46 6.89 10.47 -3.06
C GLU A 46 5.61 10.79 -2.28
N VAL A 47 4.50 10.17 -2.68
CA VAL A 47 3.24 10.17 -1.91
C VAL A 47 3.19 8.88 -1.09
N ASN A 48 2.97 9.01 0.22
CA ASN A 48 2.82 7.88 1.14
C ASN A 48 1.36 7.59 1.48
N ALA A 49 0.47 8.59 1.37
CA ALA A 49 -0.95 8.43 1.66
C ALA A 49 -1.80 9.43 0.88
N ILE A 50 -3.04 9.03 0.59
CA ILE A 50 -4.09 9.84 -0.03
C ILE A 50 -5.41 9.63 0.71
N ASN A 51 -6.14 10.70 0.99
CA ASN A 51 -7.48 10.61 1.58
C ASN A 51 -8.60 10.68 0.52
N GLU A 52 -9.84 10.48 0.96
CA GLU A 52 -11.03 10.47 0.08
C GLU A 52 -11.30 11.80 -0.65
N ASP A 53 -10.80 12.92 -0.10
CA ASP A 53 -10.93 14.25 -0.68
C ASP A 53 -9.81 14.55 -1.69
N GLY A 54 -8.91 13.59 -1.95
CA GLY A 54 -7.78 13.73 -2.86
C GLY A 54 -6.59 14.49 -2.27
N VAL A 55 -6.58 14.75 -0.97
CA VAL A 55 -5.40 15.31 -0.29
C VAL A 55 -4.37 14.21 -0.14
N MET A 56 -3.14 14.49 -0.56
CA MET A 56 -2.02 13.56 -0.50
C MET A 56 -0.94 14.10 0.42
N VAL A 57 -0.21 13.21 1.09
CA VAL A 57 0.94 13.56 1.91
C VAL A 57 2.11 12.62 1.66
N GLY A 58 3.31 13.11 1.90
CA GLY A 58 4.52 12.32 1.74
C GLY A 58 5.79 13.13 1.95
N SER A 59 6.74 13.00 1.03
CA SER A 59 8.03 13.68 1.12
C SER A 59 8.53 14.20 -0.22
N SER A 60 9.29 15.29 -0.18
CA SER A 60 10.17 15.75 -1.25
C SER A 60 11.62 15.68 -0.75
N THR A 61 12.58 15.40 -1.63
CA THR A 61 13.99 15.25 -1.24
C THR A 61 14.94 15.91 -2.25
N PRO A 62 16.08 16.45 -1.78
CA PRO A 62 17.08 17.05 -2.65
C PRO A 62 17.96 15.99 -3.30
N LEU A 63 18.70 16.39 -4.34
CA LEU A 63 19.79 15.59 -4.89
C LEU A 63 21.04 15.78 -4.02
N GLU A 64 21.14 14.98 -2.96
CA GLU A 64 22.29 14.97 -2.06
C GLU A 64 22.81 13.54 -1.84
N THR A 65 24.05 13.42 -1.38
CA THR A 65 24.64 12.12 -1.00
C THR A 65 23.94 11.47 0.20
N GLN A 66 23.18 12.26 0.97
CA GLN A 66 22.34 11.80 2.07
C GLN A 66 20.91 12.27 1.83
N ILE A 67 19.95 11.35 1.89
CA ILE A 67 18.54 11.68 1.70
C ILE A 67 18.06 12.53 2.88
N LYS A 68 17.63 13.76 2.58
CA LYS A 68 16.93 14.64 3.52
C LYS A 68 15.46 14.69 3.13
N TYR A 69 14.61 14.10 3.96
CA TYR A 69 13.17 14.14 3.75
C TYR A 69 12.62 15.49 4.17
N HIS A 70 11.87 16.14 3.29
CA HIS A 70 11.04 17.29 3.60
C HIS A 70 9.58 16.86 3.49
N ALA A 71 8.83 16.91 4.59
CA ALA A 71 7.42 16.54 4.59
C ALA A 71 6.65 17.46 3.64
N ALA A 72 5.85 16.86 2.77
CA ALA A 72 5.10 17.56 1.73
C ALA A 72 3.62 17.17 1.76
N LYS A 73 2.78 18.11 1.33
CA LYS A 73 1.35 17.92 1.13
C LYS A 73 0.99 18.39 -0.28
N TRP A 74 0.18 17.60 -0.97
CA TRP A 74 -0.48 17.98 -2.20
C TRP A 74 -1.98 18.07 -1.97
N ASP A 75 -2.61 19.10 -2.50
CA ASP A 75 -4.06 19.17 -2.53
C ASP A 75 -4.66 18.34 -3.68
N ALA A 76 -5.99 18.28 -3.76
CA ALA A 76 -6.72 17.54 -4.78
C ALA A 76 -6.43 17.99 -6.22
N LEU A 77 -5.81 19.16 -6.42
CA LEU A 77 -5.38 19.65 -7.73
C LEU A 77 -3.90 19.32 -8.02
N GLY A 78 -3.23 18.63 -7.11
CA GLY A 78 -1.82 18.28 -7.19
C GLY A 78 -0.87 19.42 -6.84
N ARG A 79 -1.34 20.50 -6.19
CA ARG A 79 -0.47 21.62 -5.81
C ARG A 79 0.31 21.27 -4.55
N ILE A 80 1.65 21.27 -4.65
CA ILE A 80 2.55 20.95 -3.55
C ILE A 80 2.74 22.12 -2.58
N SER A 81 2.85 21.81 -1.29
CA SER A 81 3.24 22.73 -0.22
C SER A 81 4.08 21.98 0.83
N ALA A 82 4.99 22.70 1.49
CA ALA A 82 5.79 22.13 2.57
C ALA A 82 4.94 22.00 3.84
N LEU A 83 5.12 20.90 4.57
CA LEU A 83 4.66 20.75 5.95
C LEU A 83 5.79 21.20 6.89
N PRO A 84 5.57 22.18 7.78
CA PRO A 84 6.62 22.71 8.65
C PRO A 84 7.26 21.65 9.55
N GLY A 85 8.59 21.68 9.70
CA GLY A 85 9.32 20.85 10.67
C GLY A 85 9.30 21.41 12.09
N LEU A 86 10.01 20.74 13.01
CA LEU A 86 10.15 21.16 14.42
C LEU A 86 11.43 21.96 14.72
N GLY A 87 12.20 22.32 13.70
CA GLY A 87 13.48 23.04 13.84
C GLY A 87 14.71 22.25 13.40
N GLY A 88 14.58 20.94 13.14
CA GLY A 88 15.60 20.12 12.48
C GLY A 88 15.45 20.07 10.96
N GLU A 89 16.38 19.38 10.29
CA GLU A 89 16.46 19.36 8.82
C GLU A 89 15.58 18.32 8.13
N GLN A 90 14.97 17.38 8.87
CA GLN A 90 14.21 16.29 8.25
C GLN A 90 12.81 16.11 8.84
N SER A 91 11.88 15.74 7.95
CA SER A 91 10.51 15.36 8.29
C SER A 91 9.91 14.49 7.19
N LYS A 92 8.99 13.60 7.55
CA LYS A 92 8.21 12.80 6.59
C LYS A 92 6.78 12.67 7.09
N ALA A 93 5.81 12.91 6.21
CA ALA A 93 4.41 12.61 6.47
C ALA A 93 4.08 11.19 6.01
N THR A 94 3.39 10.43 6.86
CA THR A 94 3.12 9.00 6.67
C THR A 94 1.66 8.73 6.35
N ASP A 95 0.73 9.46 6.96
CA ASP A 95 -0.71 9.25 6.78
C ASP A 95 -1.50 10.56 6.92
N VAL A 96 -2.71 10.59 6.36
CA VAL A 96 -3.62 11.75 6.37
C VAL A 96 -5.08 11.30 6.47
N ASN A 97 -5.81 11.85 7.45
CA ASN A 97 -7.23 11.54 7.63
C ASN A 97 -8.14 12.40 6.71
N ARG A 98 -9.45 12.13 6.70
CA ARG A 98 -10.42 12.90 5.88
C ARG A 98 -10.46 14.38 6.25
N GLY A 99 -10.23 14.73 7.52
CA GLY A 99 -10.13 16.12 7.96
C GLY A 99 -8.92 16.88 7.43
N GLY A 100 -8.00 16.22 6.71
CA GLY A 100 -6.76 16.81 6.21
C GLY A 100 -5.69 16.98 7.29
N VAL A 101 -5.86 16.30 8.44
CA VAL A 101 -4.82 16.20 9.48
C VAL A 101 -3.84 15.13 9.06
N ALA A 102 -2.57 15.50 8.94
CA ALA A 102 -1.50 14.58 8.60
C ALA A 102 -0.69 14.19 9.84
N VAL A 103 -0.06 13.01 9.80
CA VAL A 103 0.86 12.54 10.84
C VAL A 103 2.17 12.05 10.23
N GLY A 104 3.18 11.91 11.08
CA GLY A 104 4.49 11.41 10.65
C GLY A 104 5.56 11.66 11.70
N TRP A 105 6.76 12.01 11.25
CA TRP A 105 7.88 12.34 12.11
C TRP A 105 8.65 13.57 11.63
N ALA A 106 9.33 14.24 12.56
CA ALA A 106 10.23 15.34 12.27
C ALA A 106 11.40 15.39 13.27
N HIS A 107 12.56 15.86 12.82
CA HIS A 107 13.66 16.21 13.71
C HIS A 107 13.38 17.55 14.39
N LYS A 108 13.63 17.60 15.69
CA LYS A 108 13.52 18.81 16.53
C LYS A 108 14.72 19.75 16.35
N ASP A 109 15.89 19.20 16.01
CA ASP A 109 17.14 19.94 15.90
C ASP A 109 18.15 19.20 15.00
N ALA A 110 19.35 19.77 14.87
CA ALA A 110 20.45 19.22 14.06
C ALA A 110 21.10 17.95 14.63
N ASN A 111 20.75 17.54 15.85
CA ASN A 111 21.27 16.32 16.49
C ASN A 111 20.36 15.10 16.22
N TRP A 112 19.48 15.17 15.21
CA TRP A 112 18.63 14.05 14.78
C TRP A 112 17.62 13.60 15.85
N ASN A 113 17.29 14.51 16.77
CA ASN A 113 16.29 14.25 17.81
C ASN A 113 14.89 14.16 17.19
N GLN A 114 14.40 12.94 16.96
CA GLN A 114 13.14 12.70 16.26
C GLN A 114 11.92 12.71 17.19
N ALA A 115 10.84 13.31 16.73
CA ALA A 115 9.52 13.25 17.36
C ALA A 115 8.47 12.77 16.35
N ALA A 116 7.47 12.06 16.86
CA ALA A 116 6.22 11.90 16.14
C ALA A 116 5.51 13.26 16.09
N VAL A 117 4.88 13.59 14.97
CA VAL A 117 4.23 14.88 14.76
C VAL A 117 2.86 14.72 14.14
N LYS A 118 2.03 15.74 14.36
CA LYS A 118 0.75 15.95 13.69
C LYS A 118 0.76 17.33 13.06
N TRP A 119 0.34 17.40 11.80
CA TRP A 119 0.08 18.65 11.08
C TRP A 119 -1.42 18.87 10.96
N ALA A 120 -1.90 20.01 11.45
CA ALA A 120 -3.26 20.45 11.24
C ALA A 120 -3.48 20.87 9.77
N PRO A 121 -4.73 20.97 9.28
CA PRO A 121 -5.00 21.27 7.88
C PRO A 121 -4.44 22.62 7.42
N ASP A 122 -4.27 23.57 8.35
CA ASP A 122 -3.67 24.89 8.15
C ASP A 122 -2.12 24.87 8.14
N GLY A 123 -1.50 23.71 8.32
CA GLY A 123 -0.05 23.52 8.36
C GLY A 123 0.57 23.61 9.76
N THR A 124 -0.21 23.89 10.81
CA THR A 124 0.32 23.97 12.18
C THR A 124 0.89 22.61 12.60
N VAL A 125 2.18 22.57 12.91
CA VAL A 125 2.87 21.35 13.39
C VAL A 125 2.81 21.27 14.92
N THR A 126 2.51 20.09 15.44
CA THR A 126 2.52 19.79 16.88
C THR A 126 3.29 18.50 17.11
N ALA A 127 4.28 18.52 18.00
CA ALA A 127 4.95 17.32 18.46
C ALA A 127 4.03 16.51 19.36
N LEU A 128 3.96 15.19 19.13
CA LEU A 128 3.26 14.26 20.00
C LEU A 128 4.16 13.88 21.19
N PRO A 129 3.61 13.68 22.39
CA PRO A 129 4.41 13.34 23.56
C PRO A 129 5.10 11.98 23.42
N TYR A 130 6.31 11.87 23.94
CA TYR A 130 7.02 10.60 24.11
C TYR A 130 6.38 9.75 25.21
N LEU A 131 6.66 8.44 25.18
CA LEU A 131 6.47 7.61 26.37
C LEU A 131 7.28 8.18 27.55
N PRO A 132 6.80 8.04 28.80
CA PRO A 132 7.55 8.48 29.96
C PRO A 132 8.97 7.88 29.99
N GLY A 133 9.99 8.75 30.04
CA GLY A 133 11.40 8.34 30.00
C GLY A 133 11.97 8.04 28.61
N GLY A 134 11.15 8.12 27.56
CA GLY A 134 11.54 7.98 26.15
C GLY A 134 12.01 9.28 25.49
N ASP A 135 12.68 9.15 24.35
CA ASP A 135 13.28 10.25 23.58
C ASP A 135 13.03 10.18 22.07
N TYR A 136 12.37 9.12 21.59
CA TYR A 136 12.13 8.84 20.17
C TYR A 136 10.69 8.40 19.94
N ALA A 137 10.08 8.86 18.84
CA ALA A 137 8.77 8.40 18.38
C ALA A 137 8.57 8.61 16.86
N ILE A 138 7.66 7.81 16.29
CA ILE A 138 7.10 7.96 14.94
C ILE A 138 5.59 7.74 14.97
N ALA A 139 4.85 8.48 14.16
CA ALA A 139 3.43 8.20 13.88
C ALA A 139 3.30 7.56 12.49
N ASN A 140 2.51 6.49 12.40
CA ASN A 140 2.34 5.72 11.16
C ASN A 140 0.94 5.85 10.58
N ALA A 141 -0.10 5.88 11.42
CA ALA A 141 -1.50 5.92 10.96
C ALA A 141 -2.37 6.79 11.88
N ILE A 142 -3.43 7.36 11.31
CA ILE A 142 -4.39 8.22 12.00
C ILE A 142 -5.84 7.89 11.60
N THR A 143 -6.74 7.82 12.59
CA THR A 143 -8.19 7.72 12.32
C THR A 143 -8.83 9.09 12.09
N ASP A 144 -10.01 9.12 11.47
CA ASP A 144 -10.84 10.34 11.39
C ASP A 144 -11.23 10.88 12.78
N GLY A 145 -11.29 10.02 13.79
CA GLY A 145 -11.49 10.41 15.19
C GLY A 145 -10.26 11.05 15.86
N GLY A 146 -9.11 11.09 15.18
CA GLY A 146 -7.87 11.68 15.67
C GLY A 146 -7.05 10.76 16.58
N VAL A 147 -7.33 9.45 16.58
CA VAL A 147 -6.47 8.47 17.25
C VAL A 147 -5.29 8.17 16.33
N ILE A 148 -4.08 8.24 16.87
CA ILE A 148 -2.84 8.04 16.11
C ILE A 148 -2.12 6.83 16.69
N VAL A 149 -1.50 6.01 15.84
CA VAL A 149 -0.65 4.89 16.27
C VAL A 149 0.73 4.95 15.62
N GLY A 150 1.70 4.31 16.27
CA GLY A 150 3.06 4.22 15.76
C GLY A 150 3.98 3.49 16.72
N ALA A 151 5.22 3.97 16.82
CA ALA A 151 6.22 3.41 17.72
C ALA A 151 6.91 4.51 18.53
N GLY A 152 7.41 4.16 19.71
CA GLY A 152 8.17 5.04 20.57
C GLY A 152 9.13 4.28 21.46
N ARG A 153 10.24 4.93 21.84
CA ARG A 153 11.21 4.33 22.75
C ARG A 153 10.72 4.42 24.19
N ALA A 154 10.72 3.30 24.90
CA ALA A 154 10.40 3.23 26.32
C ALA A 154 11.62 3.57 27.19
N ALA A 155 11.41 3.76 28.49
CA ALA A 155 12.46 4.13 29.45
C ALA A 155 13.59 3.09 29.57
N ASP A 156 13.32 1.83 29.26
CA ASP A 156 14.33 0.75 29.23
C ASP A 156 15.14 0.71 27.93
N GLY A 157 14.85 1.63 26.99
CA GLY A 157 15.52 1.75 25.72
C GLY A 157 14.97 0.87 24.60
N THR A 158 14.00 0.00 24.88
CA THR A 158 13.30 -0.81 23.87
C THR A 158 12.31 0.04 23.07
N THR A 159 11.88 -0.45 21.91
CA THR A 159 10.85 0.22 21.10
C THR A 159 9.51 -0.46 21.32
N HIS A 160 8.52 0.31 21.77
CA HIS A 160 7.16 -0.15 21.99
C HIS A 160 6.22 0.39 20.91
N ALA A 161 5.13 -0.35 20.65
CA ALA A 161 3.99 0.19 19.93
C ALA A 161 3.29 1.25 20.81
N VAL A 162 2.83 2.34 20.19
CA VAL A 162 2.27 3.49 20.92
C VAL A 162 0.94 3.92 20.29
N ARG A 163 0.01 4.39 21.14
CA ARG A 163 -1.21 5.08 20.73
C ARG A 163 -1.26 6.48 21.34
N TRP A 164 -1.54 7.49 20.53
CA TRP A 164 -1.91 8.83 20.99
C TRP A 164 -3.43 9.02 20.84
N ASN A 165 -4.08 9.35 21.95
CA ASN A 165 -5.52 9.63 21.95
C ASN A 165 -5.77 11.11 21.56
N PRO A 166 -7.00 11.45 21.13
CA PRO A 166 -7.33 12.81 20.69
C PRO A 166 -7.16 13.89 21.77
N ASP A 167 -7.19 13.49 23.05
CA ASP A 167 -6.96 14.37 24.21
C ASP A 167 -5.47 14.68 24.45
N GLY A 168 -4.57 14.14 23.61
CA GLY A 168 -3.13 14.33 23.70
C GLY A 168 -2.43 13.32 24.62
N THR A 169 -3.15 12.39 25.24
CA THR A 169 -2.53 11.35 26.07
C THR A 169 -1.84 10.30 25.22
N VAL A 170 -0.66 9.86 25.67
CA VAL A 170 0.08 8.74 25.08
C VAL A 170 -0.15 7.48 25.90
N VAL A 171 -0.41 6.37 25.21
CA VAL A 171 -0.62 5.04 25.79
C VAL A 171 0.44 4.11 25.23
N ASP A 172 1.18 3.49 26.13
CA ASP A 172 2.09 2.39 25.80
C ASP A 172 1.28 1.13 25.49
N LEU A 173 1.40 0.61 24.27
CA LEU A 173 0.79 -0.66 23.88
C LEU A 173 1.75 -1.84 24.12
N GLY A 174 3.01 -1.57 24.42
CA GLY A 174 4.04 -2.58 24.67
C GLY A 174 4.44 -3.41 23.46
N GLY A 175 5.20 -4.47 23.72
CA GLY A 175 5.59 -5.51 22.76
C GLY A 175 5.32 -6.92 23.29
N LEU A 176 5.81 -7.94 22.58
CA LEU A 176 5.75 -9.31 23.07
C LEU A 176 6.71 -9.50 24.25
N PRO A 177 6.41 -10.41 25.21
CA PRO A 177 7.26 -10.65 26.35
C PRO A 177 8.71 -10.99 25.97
N GLY A 178 9.66 -10.22 26.49
CA GLY A 178 11.10 -10.38 26.23
C GLY A 178 11.59 -9.83 24.88
N GLY A 179 10.70 -9.36 24.02
CA GLY A 179 11.04 -8.69 22.77
C GLY A 179 11.56 -7.28 22.97
N ALA A 180 12.42 -6.82 22.06
CA ALA A 180 13.03 -5.47 22.12
C ALA A 180 12.37 -4.46 21.18
N TYR A 181 11.43 -4.91 20.33
CA TYR A 181 10.85 -4.10 19.27
C TYR A 181 9.36 -4.39 19.10
N ALA A 182 8.56 -3.33 18.97
CA ALA A 182 7.18 -3.36 18.55
C ALA A 182 6.81 -2.07 17.81
N ASN A 183 5.99 -2.19 16.77
CA ASN A 183 5.56 -1.09 15.93
C ASN A 183 4.08 -1.28 15.55
N ALA A 184 3.22 -0.31 15.86
CA ALA A 184 1.86 -0.29 15.36
C ALA A 184 1.82 0.39 13.98
N GLY A 185 1.43 -0.37 12.95
CA GLY A 185 1.34 0.09 11.57
C GLY A 185 -0.05 0.62 11.20
N TRP A 186 -1.10 -0.02 11.71
CA TRP A 186 -2.48 0.25 11.28
C TRP A 186 -3.46 0.29 12.46
N ILE A 187 -4.57 0.99 12.25
CA ILE A 187 -5.67 1.09 13.21
C ILE A 187 -7.01 1.08 12.45
N THR A 188 -8.00 0.33 12.96
CA THR A 188 -9.34 0.32 12.36
C THR A 188 -10.03 1.67 12.53
N PRO A 189 -10.95 2.08 11.63
CA PRO A 189 -11.62 3.38 11.71
C PRO A 189 -12.35 3.65 13.03
N ASP A 190 -12.82 2.58 13.68
CA ASP A 190 -13.47 2.67 14.99
C ASP A 190 -12.50 2.82 16.18
N GLY A 191 -11.19 2.85 15.90
CA GLY A 191 -10.10 2.99 16.85
C GLY A 191 -9.86 1.77 17.74
N ARG A 192 -10.60 0.67 17.57
CA ARG A 192 -10.63 -0.44 18.54
C ARG A 192 -9.54 -1.49 18.34
N THR A 193 -9.08 -1.65 17.10
CA THR A 193 -8.11 -2.67 16.73
C THR A 193 -6.87 -2.01 16.15
N VAL A 194 -5.73 -2.30 16.74
CA VAL A 194 -4.41 -1.85 16.26
C VAL A 194 -3.62 -3.09 15.85
N ALA A 195 -2.91 -3.02 14.74
CA ALA A 195 -2.09 -4.12 14.24
C ALA A 195 -0.70 -3.65 13.82
N GLY A 196 0.24 -4.59 13.77
CA GLY A 196 1.62 -4.29 13.43
C GLY A 196 2.56 -5.46 13.69
N THR A 197 3.80 -5.13 13.96
CA THR A 197 4.89 -6.09 14.14
C THR A 197 5.44 -6.00 15.56
N ALA A 198 5.81 -7.14 16.15
CA ALA A 198 6.61 -7.18 17.37
C ALA A 198 7.61 -8.34 17.32
N SER A 199 8.79 -8.13 17.90
CA SER A 199 9.80 -9.18 18.04
C SER A 199 9.56 -10.01 19.29
N ASP A 200 9.86 -11.31 19.23
CA ASP A 200 9.94 -12.17 20.42
C ASP A 200 11.31 -12.04 21.13
N ALA A 201 11.49 -12.78 22.23
CA ALA A 201 12.74 -12.80 22.99
C ALA A 201 13.96 -13.34 22.21
N ALA A 202 13.73 -14.05 21.11
CA ALA A 202 14.79 -14.52 20.21
C ALA A 202 15.07 -13.52 19.07
N GLY A 203 14.34 -12.39 19.02
CA GLY A 203 14.48 -11.36 18.00
C GLY A 203 13.78 -11.68 16.69
N ASN A 204 12.88 -12.67 16.64
CA ASN A 204 12.09 -12.95 15.44
C ASN A 204 10.84 -12.07 15.41
N ASP A 205 10.51 -11.55 14.23
CA ASP A 205 9.31 -10.74 14.04
C ASP A 205 8.03 -11.58 13.91
N HIS A 206 6.97 -11.07 14.53
CA HIS A 206 5.62 -11.64 14.55
C HIS A 206 4.59 -10.60 14.13
N VAL A 207 3.51 -11.07 13.53
CA VAL A 207 2.31 -10.27 13.27
C VAL A 207 1.50 -10.24 14.55
N VAL A 208 1.21 -9.05 15.05
CA VAL A 208 0.52 -8.87 16.33
C VAL A 208 -0.67 -7.92 16.22
N ARG A 209 -1.57 -8.04 17.19
CA ARG A 209 -2.72 -7.14 17.38
C ARG A 209 -2.78 -6.64 18.82
N TRP A 210 -3.12 -5.37 18.98
CA TRP A 210 -3.45 -4.78 20.27
C TRP A 210 -4.93 -4.38 20.33
N ASN A 211 -5.52 -4.55 21.50
CA ASN A 211 -6.83 -3.97 21.81
C ASN A 211 -6.68 -2.60 22.50
N LEU A 212 -7.81 -1.95 22.79
CA LEU A 212 -7.82 -0.64 23.44
C LEU A 212 -7.14 -0.60 24.82
N ALA A 213 -7.12 -1.72 25.55
CA ALA A 213 -6.50 -1.85 26.85
C ALA A 213 -4.99 -2.13 26.77
N GLY A 214 -4.41 -2.18 25.56
CA GLY A 214 -3.01 -2.50 25.34
C GLY A 214 -2.69 -4.00 25.40
N ALA A 215 -3.71 -4.88 25.45
CA ALA A 215 -3.45 -6.31 25.44
C ALA A 215 -3.00 -6.75 24.04
N ILE A 216 -1.76 -7.26 23.95
CA ILE A 216 -1.15 -7.78 22.75
C ILE A 216 -1.55 -9.25 22.50
N THR A 217 -1.79 -9.61 21.26
CA THR A 217 -2.03 -10.98 20.79
C THR A 217 -1.11 -11.29 19.62
N ASP A 218 -0.35 -12.37 19.72
CA ASP A 218 0.43 -12.93 18.62
C ASP A 218 -0.51 -13.67 17.64
N LEU A 219 -0.48 -13.26 16.37
CA LEU A 219 -1.28 -13.85 15.29
C LEU A 219 -0.48 -14.86 14.45
N SER A 220 0.83 -14.95 14.64
CA SER A 220 1.73 -15.88 13.94
C SER A 220 2.44 -16.87 14.87
N PRO A 221 1.78 -17.45 15.91
CA PRO A 221 2.47 -18.34 16.83
C PRO A 221 3.02 -19.56 16.08
N GLY A 222 4.32 -19.81 16.23
CA GLY A 222 5.03 -20.91 15.56
C GLY A 222 5.42 -20.63 14.10
N ASN A 223 5.13 -19.45 13.56
CA ASN A 223 5.63 -18.97 12.27
C ASN A 223 6.45 -17.68 12.48
N PRO A 224 7.59 -17.77 13.19
CA PRO A 224 8.47 -16.62 13.37
C PRO A 224 8.97 -16.14 12.00
N ARG A 225 9.25 -14.83 11.86
CA ARG A 225 9.53 -14.15 10.57
C ARG A 225 8.26 -13.98 9.73
N SER A 226 7.22 -13.48 10.37
CA SER A 226 6.00 -13.02 9.70
C SER A 226 6.00 -11.50 9.59
N THR A 227 5.66 -10.97 8.42
CA THR A 227 5.60 -9.53 8.14
C THR A 227 4.18 -9.16 7.69
N PRO A 228 3.46 -8.29 8.41
CA PRO A 228 2.22 -7.71 7.92
C PRO A 228 2.52 -6.62 6.88
N GLU A 229 1.68 -6.50 5.86
CA GLU A 229 1.81 -5.49 4.80
C GLU A 229 0.62 -4.53 4.75
N ASP A 230 -0.58 -5.01 5.12
CA ASP A 230 -1.79 -4.19 5.11
C ASP A 230 -2.89 -4.75 6.03
N MET A 231 -3.80 -3.87 6.47
CA MET A 231 -4.97 -4.20 7.27
C MET A 231 -6.21 -3.45 6.80
N ASN A 232 -7.31 -4.18 6.57
CA ASN A 232 -8.58 -3.55 6.21
C ASN A 232 -9.38 -3.04 7.44
N ASP A 233 -10.51 -2.37 7.19
CA ASP A 233 -11.33 -1.73 8.22
C ASP A 233 -11.94 -2.70 9.25
N PHE A 234 -11.95 -4.00 8.94
CA PHE A 234 -12.45 -5.05 9.82
C PHE A 234 -11.36 -5.72 10.65
N GLY A 235 -10.11 -5.25 10.51
CA GLY A 235 -8.96 -5.79 11.22
C GLY A 235 -8.41 -7.08 10.60
N VAL A 236 -8.74 -7.38 9.34
CA VAL A 236 -8.11 -8.48 8.59
C VAL A 236 -6.77 -8.00 8.08
N ILE A 237 -5.72 -8.76 8.35
CA ILE A 237 -4.34 -8.43 7.98
C ILE A 237 -3.90 -9.36 6.87
N VAL A 238 -3.15 -8.85 5.90
CA VAL A 238 -2.41 -9.66 4.92
C VAL A 238 -0.93 -9.33 4.98
N GLY A 239 -0.11 -10.25 4.47
CA GLY A 239 1.33 -10.08 4.43
C GLY A 239 2.02 -11.36 4.00
N SER A 240 3.14 -11.66 4.65
CA SER A 240 3.93 -12.85 4.36
C SER A 240 4.50 -13.52 5.60
N ALA A 241 4.84 -14.81 5.49
CA ALA A 241 5.55 -15.56 6.52
C ALA A 241 6.56 -16.53 5.89
N GLU A 242 7.68 -16.79 6.56
CA GLU A 242 8.68 -17.76 6.12
C GLU A 242 8.24 -19.20 6.47
N VAL A 243 8.22 -20.08 5.47
CA VAL A 243 8.01 -21.52 5.64
C VAL A 243 9.14 -22.27 4.95
N ASN A 244 9.94 -23.03 5.72
CA ASN A 244 11.10 -23.78 5.22
C ASN A 244 12.05 -22.92 4.35
N GLY A 245 12.34 -21.69 4.79
CA GLY A 245 13.21 -20.76 4.06
C GLY A 245 12.57 -20.08 2.85
N THR A 246 11.27 -20.26 2.62
CA THR A 246 10.55 -19.63 1.51
C THR A 246 9.42 -18.74 2.02
N THR A 247 9.39 -17.48 1.59
CA THR A 247 8.33 -16.51 1.91
C THR A 247 7.01 -16.90 1.25
N LYS A 248 5.93 -16.97 2.03
CA LYS A 248 4.58 -17.33 1.54
C LYS A 248 3.57 -16.25 1.89
N PRO A 249 2.59 -15.98 1.00
CA PRO A 249 1.54 -15.02 1.27
C PRO A 249 0.53 -15.57 2.30
N VAL A 250 0.16 -14.74 3.27
CA VAL A 250 -0.70 -15.13 4.40
C VAL A 250 -1.75 -14.06 4.67
N ARG A 251 -2.87 -14.52 5.21
CA ARG A 251 -3.89 -13.70 5.85
C ARG A 251 -4.10 -14.09 7.30
N TRP A 252 -4.28 -13.09 8.17
CA TRP A 252 -4.67 -13.25 9.56
C TRP A 252 -6.00 -12.55 9.84
N GLU A 253 -6.96 -13.30 10.37
CA GLU A 253 -8.31 -12.83 10.63
C GLU A 253 -8.44 -12.20 12.03
N ARG A 254 -9.59 -11.58 12.29
CA ARG A 254 -9.86 -10.93 13.57
C ARG A 254 -9.90 -11.90 14.76
N ASP A 255 -10.31 -13.14 14.53
CA ASP A 255 -10.35 -14.20 15.53
C ASP A 255 -8.99 -14.92 15.72
N GLY A 256 -7.95 -14.49 15.00
CA GLY A 256 -6.63 -15.11 15.02
C GLY A 256 -6.47 -16.26 14.04
N ARG A 257 -7.49 -16.60 13.24
CA ARG A 257 -7.35 -17.62 12.19
C ARG A 257 -6.36 -17.16 11.12
N MET A 258 -5.30 -17.93 10.96
CA MET A 258 -4.34 -17.81 9.87
C MET A 258 -4.85 -18.59 8.64
N THR A 259 -4.63 -18.07 7.44
CA THR A 259 -4.91 -18.76 6.18
C THR A 259 -3.80 -18.48 5.18
N TRP A 260 -3.15 -19.56 4.73
CA TRP A 260 -2.21 -19.49 3.62
C TRP A 260 -2.97 -19.14 2.34
N LEU A 261 -2.47 -18.17 1.60
CA LEU A 261 -3.01 -17.83 0.29
C LEU A 261 -2.36 -18.74 -0.75
N ASP A 262 -3.14 -19.23 -1.71
CA ASP A 262 -2.69 -20.20 -2.71
C ASP A 262 -1.44 -19.69 -3.43
N TRP A 263 -0.34 -20.44 -3.30
CA TRP A 263 0.97 -20.11 -3.85
C TRP A 263 1.83 -21.37 -4.06
N PRO A 264 2.67 -21.45 -5.11
CA PRO A 264 3.50 -22.63 -5.35
C PRO A 264 4.48 -22.85 -4.20
N GLU A 265 4.79 -24.10 -3.86
CA GLU A 265 5.62 -24.42 -2.70
C GLU A 265 7.06 -23.93 -2.80
N ARG A 266 7.65 -23.88 -4.00
CA ARG A 266 9.08 -23.58 -4.17
C ARG A 266 9.41 -22.10 -4.31
N ASP A 267 8.43 -21.29 -4.68
CA ASP A 267 8.68 -19.92 -5.08
C ASP A 267 8.18 -18.92 -4.02
N PRO A 268 8.87 -17.78 -3.82
CA PRO A 268 8.42 -16.79 -2.86
C PRO A 268 7.26 -15.95 -3.41
N GLY A 269 6.36 -15.56 -2.52
CA GLY A 269 5.24 -14.67 -2.81
C GLY A 269 4.73 -13.95 -1.58
N TRP A 270 4.00 -12.86 -1.81
CA TRP A 270 3.67 -11.87 -0.78
C TRP A 270 2.36 -11.17 -1.13
N ALA A 271 1.47 -11.06 -0.15
CA ALA A 271 0.27 -10.25 -0.24
C ALA A 271 0.60 -8.84 0.27
N ARG A 272 0.24 -7.82 -0.49
CA ARG A 272 0.62 -6.42 -0.23
C ARG A 272 -0.53 -5.56 0.25
N ALA A 273 -1.75 -5.86 -0.18
CA ALA A 273 -2.94 -5.07 0.14
C ALA A 273 -4.19 -5.93 0.26
N VAL A 274 -5.17 -5.47 1.04
CA VAL A 274 -6.45 -6.14 1.26
C VAL A 274 -7.60 -5.15 1.35
N ASN A 275 -8.62 -5.33 0.52
CA ASN A 275 -9.82 -4.49 0.61
C ASN A 275 -10.80 -4.99 1.69
N ASN A 276 -11.85 -4.20 1.92
CA ASN A 276 -12.92 -4.52 2.88
C ASN A 276 -13.77 -5.75 2.53
N ALA A 277 -13.76 -6.22 1.26
CA ALA A 277 -14.37 -7.49 0.89
C ALA A 277 -13.48 -8.70 1.27
N GLY A 278 -12.25 -8.44 1.74
CA GLY A 278 -11.25 -9.45 2.07
C GLY A 278 -10.60 -10.06 0.83
N VAL A 279 -10.60 -9.36 -0.29
CA VAL A 279 -9.81 -9.69 -1.48
C VAL A 279 -8.43 -9.07 -1.30
N ALA A 280 -7.39 -9.88 -1.49
CA ALA A 280 -6.00 -9.43 -1.37
C ALA A 280 -5.36 -9.27 -2.74
N ALA A 281 -4.41 -8.35 -2.86
CA ALA A 281 -3.56 -8.16 -4.03
C ALA A 281 -2.08 -8.33 -3.65
N GLY A 282 -1.25 -8.70 -4.63
CA GLY A 282 0.18 -8.89 -4.41
C GLY A 282 0.83 -9.59 -5.60
N GLY A 283 1.84 -10.41 -5.30
CA GLY A 283 2.59 -11.11 -6.33
C GLY A 283 3.75 -11.93 -5.78
N GLY A 284 4.64 -12.31 -6.69
CA GLY A 284 5.81 -13.13 -6.42
C GLY A 284 6.23 -13.89 -7.67
N TYR A 285 7.21 -14.78 -7.55
CA TYR A 285 7.73 -15.52 -8.70
C TYR A 285 6.83 -16.72 -9.02
N LEU A 286 5.98 -16.63 -10.05
CA LEU A 286 5.24 -17.79 -10.57
C LEU A 286 5.94 -18.46 -11.74
N VAL A 287 6.75 -17.69 -12.46
CA VAL A 287 7.61 -18.13 -13.55
C VAL A 287 9.04 -17.82 -13.12
N PHE A 288 9.99 -18.72 -13.40
CA PHE A 288 11.37 -18.57 -12.94
C PHE A 288 11.94 -17.18 -13.28
N GLY A 289 12.25 -16.39 -12.24
CA GLY A 289 12.79 -15.04 -12.38
C GLY A 289 11.79 -13.94 -12.78
N THR A 290 10.50 -14.25 -12.92
CA THR A 290 9.46 -13.29 -13.32
C THR A 290 8.40 -13.17 -12.22
N GLU A 291 8.28 -11.97 -11.67
CA GLU A 291 7.20 -11.62 -10.74
C GLU A 291 5.86 -11.56 -11.49
N SER A 292 4.82 -12.14 -10.92
CA SER A 292 3.48 -12.12 -11.51
C SER A 292 2.51 -11.39 -10.58
N PRO A 293 1.75 -10.41 -11.08
CA PRO A 293 0.71 -9.75 -10.30
C PRO A 293 -0.47 -10.71 -10.12
N VAL A 294 -0.98 -10.81 -8.89
CA VAL A 294 -2.09 -11.70 -8.57
C VAL A 294 -3.08 -11.03 -7.63
N LYS A 295 -4.26 -11.64 -7.55
CA LYS A 295 -5.22 -11.41 -6.48
C LYS A 295 -5.61 -12.74 -5.81
N TRP A 296 -5.98 -12.67 -4.55
CA TRP A 296 -6.58 -13.79 -3.83
C TRP A 296 -7.97 -13.42 -3.36
N ASN A 297 -8.95 -14.31 -3.60
CA ASN A 297 -10.27 -14.14 -3.02
C ASN A 297 -10.23 -14.37 -1.48
N ARG A 298 -11.37 -14.16 -0.81
CA ARG A 298 -11.46 -14.34 0.65
C ARG A 298 -11.07 -15.74 1.13
N ALA A 299 -11.32 -16.77 0.31
CA ALA A 299 -10.98 -18.16 0.63
C ALA A 299 -9.51 -18.49 0.33
N GLY A 300 -8.71 -17.54 -0.16
CA GLY A 300 -7.31 -17.72 -0.49
C GLY A 300 -7.06 -18.28 -1.88
N THR A 301 -8.07 -18.41 -2.74
CA THR A 301 -7.89 -18.87 -4.13
C THR A 301 -7.23 -17.78 -4.97
N ARG A 302 -6.12 -18.11 -5.61
CA ARG A 302 -5.35 -17.19 -6.45
C ARG A 302 -5.99 -17.01 -7.84
N THR A 303 -5.90 -15.80 -8.36
CA THR A 303 -6.09 -15.48 -9.78
C THR A 303 -4.90 -14.66 -10.26
N THR A 304 -4.22 -15.13 -11.30
CA THR A 304 -3.14 -14.37 -11.95
C THR A 304 -3.72 -13.25 -12.80
N LEU A 305 -3.24 -12.02 -12.59
CA LEU A 305 -3.76 -10.83 -13.27
C LEU A 305 -3.06 -10.59 -14.62
N SER A 306 -1.81 -11.03 -14.76
CA SER A 306 -1.04 -10.91 -15.99
C SER A 306 -0.02 -12.03 -16.16
N ALA A 307 0.30 -12.35 -17.41
CA ALA A 307 1.42 -13.21 -17.77
C ALA A 307 2.75 -12.42 -17.84
N GLU A 308 2.68 -11.10 -17.89
CA GLU A 308 3.83 -10.21 -17.94
C GLU A 308 4.44 -10.00 -16.56
N ARG A 309 5.69 -9.53 -16.52
CA ARG A 309 6.38 -9.23 -15.26
C ARG A 309 5.64 -8.11 -14.55
N GLY A 310 5.20 -8.32 -13.31
CA GLY A 310 4.49 -7.28 -12.60
C GLY A 310 4.15 -7.62 -11.16
N LEU A 311 3.50 -6.66 -10.52
CA LEU A 311 3.12 -6.75 -9.13
C LEU A 311 1.94 -5.84 -8.81
N GLY A 312 0.96 -6.35 -8.05
CA GLY A 312 -0.07 -5.53 -7.41
C GLY A 312 0.41 -4.96 -6.07
N TYR A 313 0.22 -3.65 -5.88
CA TYR A 313 0.59 -2.90 -4.68
C TYR A 313 -0.62 -2.51 -3.83
N ASP A 314 -1.76 -2.20 -4.44
CA ASP A 314 -2.97 -1.79 -3.73
C ASP A 314 -4.25 -2.27 -4.44
N ILE A 315 -5.37 -2.31 -3.73
CA ILE A 315 -6.66 -2.81 -4.21
C ILE A 315 -7.84 -2.00 -3.65
N ASP A 316 -8.68 -1.48 -4.54
CA ASP A 316 -9.87 -0.72 -4.14
C ASP A 316 -11.03 -1.63 -3.68
N ARG A 317 -12.11 -0.99 -3.20
CA ARG A 317 -13.36 -1.65 -2.80
C ARG A 317 -14.08 -2.40 -3.93
N LEU A 318 -13.80 -2.06 -5.19
CA LEU A 318 -14.39 -2.70 -6.37
C LEU A 318 -13.58 -3.93 -6.81
N GLY A 319 -12.38 -4.13 -6.25
CA GLY A 319 -11.45 -5.19 -6.63
C GLY A 319 -10.54 -4.79 -7.78
N THR A 320 -10.43 -3.50 -8.10
CA THR A 320 -9.41 -2.96 -9.00
C THR A 320 -8.06 -3.01 -8.29
N VAL A 321 -7.11 -3.72 -8.88
CA VAL A 321 -5.73 -3.78 -8.37
C VAL A 321 -4.89 -2.75 -9.12
N VAL A 322 -4.02 -2.04 -8.42
CA VAL A 322 -3.02 -1.14 -9.02
C VAL A 322 -1.61 -1.59 -8.69
N GLY A 323 -0.67 -1.28 -9.58
CA GLY A 323 0.71 -1.70 -9.41
C GLY A 323 1.55 -1.36 -10.63
N LEU A 324 2.40 -2.31 -11.04
CA LEU A 324 3.22 -2.17 -12.24
C LEU A 324 3.22 -3.45 -13.08
N GLU A 325 3.37 -3.27 -14.38
CA GLU A 325 3.60 -4.31 -15.38
C GLU A 325 4.71 -3.85 -16.32
N ASN A 326 5.72 -4.69 -16.55
CA ASN A 326 6.88 -4.37 -17.38
C ASN A 326 7.50 -3.00 -17.06
N SER A 327 7.58 -2.67 -15.76
CA SER A 327 8.09 -1.40 -15.23
C SER A 327 7.21 -0.18 -15.45
N ILE A 328 5.97 -0.34 -15.92
CA ILE A 328 5.03 0.76 -16.14
C ILE A 328 3.79 0.58 -15.25
N ALA A 329 3.33 1.68 -14.67
CA ALA A 329 2.14 1.72 -13.83
C ALA A 329 0.94 1.13 -14.58
N THR A 330 0.26 0.18 -13.95
CA THR A 330 -0.84 -0.57 -14.55
C THR A 330 -1.92 -0.79 -13.51
N LYS A 331 -3.19 -0.70 -13.93
CA LYS A 331 -4.34 -1.15 -13.14
C LYS A 331 -4.99 -2.37 -13.79
N TRP A 332 -5.45 -3.31 -12.99
CA TRP A 332 -6.25 -4.45 -13.42
C TRP A 332 -7.63 -4.31 -12.83
N SER A 333 -8.65 -4.31 -13.67
CA SER A 333 -10.05 -4.34 -13.22
C SER A 333 -10.33 -5.59 -12.39
N ALA A 334 -11.48 -5.64 -11.71
CA ALA A 334 -11.91 -6.81 -10.94
C ALA A 334 -11.93 -8.11 -11.76
N ASN A 335 -12.09 -8.04 -13.08
CA ASN A 335 -12.07 -9.21 -13.98
C ASN A 335 -10.68 -9.54 -14.53
N GLY A 336 -9.64 -8.81 -14.12
CA GLY A 336 -8.25 -9.00 -14.55
C GLY A 336 -7.87 -8.28 -15.85
N THR A 337 -8.76 -7.47 -16.45
CA THR A 337 -8.42 -6.70 -17.65
C THR A 337 -7.43 -5.58 -17.30
N PRO A 338 -6.22 -5.55 -17.89
CA PRO A 338 -5.22 -4.53 -17.61
C PRO A 338 -5.54 -3.21 -18.32
N THR A 339 -5.08 -2.11 -17.74
CA THR A 339 -5.04 -0.78 -18.34
C THR A 339 -3.71 -0.16 -17.94
N VAL A 340 -2.85 0.06 -18.93
CA VAL A 340 -1.55 0.71 -18.75
C VAL A 340 -1.79 2.20 -18.49
N LEU A 341 -1.25 2.70 -17.38
CA LEU A 341 -1.40 4.08 -16.91
C LEU A 341 -0.31 5.00 -17.48
N GLY A 342 0.82 4.43 -17.89
CA GLY A 342 1.95 5.15 -18.51
C GLY A 342 2.85 5.85 -17.49
N ALA A 343 3.95 6.42 -18.00
CA ALA A 343 4.93 7.20 -17.25
C ALA A 343 4.88 8.68 -17.67
N LEU A 344 5.57 9.54 -16.92
CA LEU A 344 5.78 10.93 -17.28
C LEU A 344 6.55 11.04 -18.63
N PRO A 345 6.45 12.17 -19.33
CA PRO A 345 7.18 12.39 -20.58
C PRO A 345 8.68 12.10 -20.42
N GLY A 346 9.20 11.25 -21.31
CA GLY A 346 10.60 10.81 -21.33
C GLY A 346 10.98 9.77 -20.28
N GLY A 347 10.06 9.40 -19.38
CA GLY A 347 10.24 8.35 -18.40
C GLY A 347 10.09 6.94 -18.97
N ALA A 348 10.83 5.98 -18.42
CA ALA A 348 10.77 4.56 -18.75
C ALA A 348 10.25 3.69 -17.59
N TYR A 349 10.02 4.29 -16.41
CA TYR A 349 9.61 3.62 -15.20
C TYR A 349 8.44 4.36 -14.53
N SER A 350 7.40 3.61 -14.18
CA SER A 350 6.35 4.10 -13.28
C SER A 350 5.73 2.96 -12.48
N VAL A 351 5.18 3.30 -11.32
CA VAL A 351 4.48 2.37 -10.44
C VAL A 351 3.30 3.08 -9.80
N ALA A 352 2.13 2.44 -9.81
CA ALA A 352 0.99 2.87 -9.01
C ALA A 352 1.06 2.18 -7.65
N THR A 353 1.10 2.95 -6.57
CA THR A 353 1.28 2.43 -5.21
C THR A 353 0.00 2.46 -4.39
N HIS A 354 -0.92 3.41 -4.65
CA HIS A 354 -2.20 3.51 -3.95
C HIS A 354 -3.37 3.86 -4.88
N ILE A 355 -4.56 3.42 -4.51
CA ILE A 355 -5.84 3.75 -5.17
C ILE A 355 -6.87 4.20 -4.13
N ALA A 356 -7.30 5.46 -4.22
CA ALA A 356 -8.35 6.01 -3.36
C ALA A 356 -9.74 5.49 -3.75
N ALA A 357 -10.74 5.56 -2.86
CA ALA A 357 -12.08 5.04 -3.17
C ALA A 357 -12.83 5.86 -4.24
N ASN A 358 -12.38 7.08 -4.52
CA ASN A 358 -12.81 7.89 -5.65
C ASN A 358 -12.18 7.47 -7.00
N GLY A 359 -11.27 6.49 -7.00
CA GLY A 359 -10.61 5.95 -8.18
C GLY A 359 -9.33 6.71 -8.60
N THR A 360 -8.94 7.75 -7.87
CA THR A 360 -7.64 8.42 -8.06
C THR A 360 -6.52 7.46 -7.68
N ILE A 361 -5.54 7.32 -8.58
CA ILE A 361 -4.37 6.47 -8.36
C ILE A 361 -3.17 7.37 -8.16
N VAL A 362 -2.33 7.07 -7.18
CA VAL A 362 -1.07 7.78 -6.94
C VAL A 362 0.10 6.80 -7.01
N GLY A 363 1.29 7.35 -7.23
CA GLY A 363 2.51 6.57 -7.23
C GLY A 363 3.70 7.39 -7.67
N LEU A 364 4.61 6.74 -8.39
CA LEU A 364 5.90 7.30 -8.79
C LEU A 364 6.11 7.12 -10.28
N SER A 365 6.79 8.07 -10.90
CA SER A 365 7.28 7.96 -12.27
C SER A 365 8.63 8.65 -12.41
N ASP A 366 9.53 8.07 -13.20
CA ASP A 366 10.68 8.82 -13.69
C ASP A 366 10.26 9.84 -14.76
N ASN A 367 11.03 10.91 -14.91
CA ASN A 367 10.89 11.88 -15.98
C ASN A 367 12.08 11.81 -16.96
N GLU A 368 12.08 12.63 -18.01
CA GLU A 368 13.15 12.71 -19.01
C GLU A 368 14.57 12.93 -18.46
N ASN A 369 14.70 13.43 -17.22
CA ASN A 369 15.98 13.64 -16.55
C ASN A 369 16.39 12.46 -15.66
N GLY A 370 15.65 11.35 -15.67
CA GLY A 370 15.85 10.18 -14.83
C GLY A 370 15.54 10.42 -13.35
N ARG A 371 14.78 11.47 -13.01
CA ARG A 371 14.35 11.78 -11.64
C ARG A 371 12.98 11.19 -11.38
N THR A 372 12.82 10.54 -10.23
CA THR A 372 11.52 10.00 -9.78
C THR A 372 10.72 11.08 -9.08
N HIS A 373 9.52 11.36 -9.59
CA HIS A 373 8.55 12.26 -9.00
C HIS A 373 7.30 11.50 -8.56
N ALA A 374 6.64 12.03 -7.54
CA ALA A 374 5.28 11.66 -7.22
C ALA A 374 4.36 12.04 -8.39
N VAL A 375 3.41 11.17 -8.70
CA VAL A 375 2.43 11.39 -9.76
C VAL A 375 1.05 10.93 -9.32
N TYR A 376 0.03 11.45 -9.99
CA TYR A 376 -1.30 10.86 -9.91
C TYR A 376 -1.91 10.63 -11.29
N TRP A 377 -2.72 9.59 -11.39
CA TRP A 377 -3.57 9.30 -12.53
C TRP A 377 -5.02 9.58 -12.13
N PRO A 378 -5.70 10.54 -12.78
CA PRO A 378 -7.11 10.83 -12.52
C PRO A 378 -7.99 9.61 -12.73
N ALA A 379 -9.11 9.55 -12.00
CA ALA A 379 -10.17 8.59 -12.30
C ALA A 379 -10.64 8.79 -13.76
N GLY A 380 -10.45 7.74 -14.57
CA GLY A 380 -10.83 7.71 -15.99
C GLY A 380 -12.18 7.06 -16.24
#